data_AF-A0A1V5TV90-F1
#
_entry.id   AF-A0A1V5TV90-F1
#
_cell.length_a   1.000
_cell.length_b   1.000
_cell.length_c   1.000
_cell.angle_alpha   90.00
_cell.angle_beta   90.00
_cell.angle_gamma   90.00
#
_symmetry.space_group_name_H-M   'P 1'
#
loop_
_entity.id
_entity.type
_entity.pdbx_description
1 polymer ?
#
loop_
_entity_poly.entity_id
_entity_poly.type
_entity_poly.pdbx_seq_one_letter_code
_entity_poly.pdbx_strand_id
1 'polypeptide(L)' 'MKTVELRKKTKEELENMLLKQRNDLRVIRFSGLAHNKNVKETNAIKKDIARILTVLKEK' A
#
# COMPACT_ATOMS: atom_id res chain seq x y z
N MET A 1 -7.21 -1.04 4.06
CA MET A 1 -7.49 -2.49 4.11
C MET A 1 -7.61 -3.03 5.53
N LYS A 2 -8.36 -4.13 5.75
CA LYS A 2 -8.37 -4.89 7.00
C LYS A 2 -7.28 -5.98 6.96
N THR A 3 -6.57 -6.17 8.08
CA THR A 3 -5.46 -7.13 8.20
C THR A 3 -5.90 -8.59 8.07
N VAL A 4 -7.13 -8.91 8.49
CA VAL A 4 -7.71 -10.25 8.41
C VAL A 4 -7.81 -10.75 6.97
N GLU A 5 -8.12 -9.86 6.03
CA GLU A 5 -8.22 -10.17 4.60
C GLU A 5 -6.84 -10.40 3.97
N LEU A 6 -5.81 -9.69 4.45
CA LEU A 6 -4.44 -9.83 3.96
C LEU A 6 -3.81 -11.17 4.38
N ARG A 7 -4.13 -11.69 5.56
CA ARG A 7 -3.61 -12.99 6.03
C ARG A 7 -4.12 -14.18 5.21
N LYS A 8 -5.32 -14.07 4.62
CA LYS A 8 -5.93 -15.11 3.76
C LYS A 8 -5.29 -15.21 2.37
N LYS A 9 -4.54 -14.19 1.95
CA LYS A 9 -3.91 -14.14 0.63
C LYS A 9 -2.62 -14.94 0.56
N THR A 10 -2.24 -15.37 -0.63
CA THR A 10 -0.95 -16.03 -0.87
C THR A 10 0.19 -15.02 -0.81
N LYS A 11 1.43 -15.51 -0.66
CA LYS A 11 2.62 -14.63 -0.62
C LYS A 11 2.78 -13.84 -1.92
N GLU A 12 2.57 -14.48 -3.06
CA GLU A 12 2.63 -13.87 -4.39
C GLU A 12 1.57 -12.77 -4.58
N GLU A 13 0.34 -12.99 -4.10
CA GLU A 13 -0.70 -11.98 -4.13
C GLU A 13 -0.33 -10.75 -3.28
N LEU A 14 0.26 -10.97 -2.11
CA LEU A 14 0.72 -9.89 -1.23
C LEU A 14 1.86 -9.09 -1.86
N GLU A 15 2.81 -9.74 -2.54
CA GLU A 15 3.90 -9.09 -3.25
C GLU A 15 3.40 -8.27 -4.45
N ASN A 16 2.46 -8.81 -5.22
CA ASN A 16 1.81 -8.09 -6.32
C ASN A 16 1.04 -6.85 -5.83
N MET A 17 0.32 -6.98 -4.70
CA MET A 17 -0.37 -5.85 -4.08
C MET A 17 0.61 -4.79 -3.56
N LEU A 18 1.73 -5.21 -2.97
CA LEU A 18 2.79 -4.31 -2.51
C LEU A 18 3.37 -3.49 -3.66
N LEU A 19 3.65 -4.14 -4.79
CA LEU A 19 4.16 -3.50 -6.00
C LEU A 19 3.19 -2.44 -6.53
N LYS A 20 1.91 -2.80 -6.62
CA LYS A 20 0.85 -1.86 -7.05
C LYS A 20 0.77 -0.63 -6.13
N GLN A 21 0.71 -0.84 -4.81
CA GLN A 21 0.63 0.26 -3.85
C GLN A 21 1.87 1.16 -3.85
N ARG A 22 3.07 0.60 -4.09
CA ARG A 22 4.30 1.39 -4.25
C ARG A 22 4.26 2.24 -5.51
N ASN A 23 3.73 1.71 -6.62
CA ASN A 23 3.55 2.46 -7.86
C ASN A 23 2.52 3.57 -7.69
N ASP A 24 1.38 3.30 -7.06
CA ASP A 24 0.36 4.32 -6.76
C ASP A 24 0.93 5.44 -5.89
N LEU A 25 1.73 5.08 -4.86
CA LEU A 25 2.42 6.05 -4.01
C LEU A 25 3.47 6.86 -4.78
N ARG A 26 4.09 6.29 -5.81
CA ARG A 26 5.03 6.98 -6.69
C ARG A 26 4.26 7.98 -7.56
N VAL A 27 3.20 7.56 -8.23
CA VAL A 27 2.36 8.42 -9.07
C VAL A 27 1.82 9.61 -8.27
N ILE A 28 1.28 9.39 -7.08
CA ILE A 28 0.77 10.47 -6.20
C ILE A 28 1.87 11.46 -5.81
N ARG A 29 3.10 10.98 -5.56
CA ARG A 29 4.23 11.86 -5.25
C ARG A 29 4.63 12.72 -6.45
N PHE A 30 4.61 12.17 -7.66
CA PHE A 30 4.95 12.92 -8.87
C PHE A 30 3.83 13.82 -9.36
N SER A 31 2.56 13.41 -9.25
CA SER A 31 1.41 14.23 -9.63
C SER A 31 1.15 15.38 -8.65
N GLY A 32 1.67 15.28 -7.43
CA GLY A 32 1.48 16.22 -6.33
C GLY A 32 2.38 17.45 -6.29
N LEU A 33 3.26 17.65 -7.27
CA LEU A 33 4.28 18.72 -7.28
C LEU A 33 3.69 20.15 -7.25
N ALA A 34 2.40 20.34 -7.54
CA ALA A 34 1.75 21.66 -7.54
C ALA A 34 0.80 21.90 -6.35
N HIS A 35 -0.04 20.93 -5.95
CA HIS A 35 -0.88 21.00 -4.74
C HIS A 35 -1.51 19.63 -4.46
N ASN A 36 -0.99 18.91 -3.48
CA ASN A 36 -1.53 17.60 -3.08
C ASN A 36 -2.83 17.75 -2.27
N LYS A 37 -3.99 17.72 -2.96
CA LYS A 37 -5.31 17.72 -2.30
C LYS A 37 -5.63 16.38 -1.58
N ASN A 38 -4.93 15.30 -1.91
CA ASN A 38 -5.27 13.94 -1.46
C ASN A 38 -4.31 13.35 -0.39
N VAL A 39 -4.04 14.12 0.67
CA VAL A 39 -3.19 13.68 1.80
C VAL A 39 -3.74 12.41 2.49
N LYS A 40 -5.08 12.28 2.57
CA LYS A 40 -5.75 11.12 3.16
C LYS A 40 -5.45 9.83 2.40
N GLU A 41 -5.45 9.86 1.08
CA GLU A 41 -5.16 8.70 0.22
C GLU A 41 -3.69 8.28 0.36
N THR A 42 -2.77 9.25 0.38
CA THR A 42 -1.35 8.99 0.60
C THR A 42 -1.12 8.26 1.93
N ASN A 43 -1.76 8.72 3.00
CA ASN A 43 -1.66 8.09 4.32
C ASN A 43 -2.33 6.71 4.36
N ALA A 44 -3.44 6.52 3.63
CA ALA A 44 -4.08 5.21 3.51
C ALA A 44 -3.17 4.20 2.80
N ILE A 45 -2.56 4.59 1.69
CA ILE A 45 -1.63 3.75 0.91
C ILE A 45 -0.41 3.37 1.76
N LYS A 46 0.19 4.33 2.48
CA LYS A 46 1.31 4.05 3.40
C LYS A 46 0.93 3.04 4.49
N LYS A 47 -0.26 3.19 5.08
CA LYS A 47 -0.77 2.25 6.11
C LYS A 47 -1.02 0.86 5.52
N ASP A 48 -1.53 0.77 4.30
CA ASP A 48 -1.78 -0.52 3.66
C ASP A 48 -0.47 -1.22 3.26
N ILE A 49 0.54 -0.49 2.78
CA ILE A 49 1.89 -1.03 2.55
C ILE A 49 2.47 -1.59 3.86
N ALA A 50 2.38 -0.84 4.95
CA ALA A 50 2.89 -1.28 6.25
C ALA A 50 2.20 -2.58 6.71
N ARG A 51 0.87 -2.67 6.58
CA ARG A 51 0.11 -3.90 6.91
C ARG A 51 0.53 -5.10 6.06
N ILE A 52 0.72 -4.91 4.76
CA ILE A 52 1.18 -5.99 3.86
C ILE A 52 2.58 -6.48 4.28
N LEU A 53 3.51 -5.56 4.56
CA LEU A 53 4.85 -5.90 5.02
C LEU A 53 4.83 -6.62 6.37
N THR A 54 3.96 -6.22 7.30
CA THR A 54 3.78 -6.93 8.57
C THR A 54 3.31 -8.36 8.35
N VAL A 55 2.27 -8.58 7.54
CA VAL A 55 1.75 -9.92 7.24
C VAL A 55 2.78 -10.78 6.52
N LEU A 56 3.57 -10.21 5.61
CA LEU A 56 4.67 -10.91 4.94
C LEU A 56 5.80 -11.33 5.90
N LYS A 57 6.01 -10.59 6.98
CA LYS A 57 7.01 -10.92 8.01
C LYS A 57 6.49 -11.90 9.07
N GLU A 58 5.18 -11.94 9.30
CA GLU A 58 4.53 -12.89 10.22
C GLU A 58 4.44 -14.31 9.64
N LYS A 59 4.49 -14.46 8.31
CA LYS A 59 4.56 -15.75 7.61
C LYS A 59 6.01 -16.22 7.48
#